data_AF-A0A2N1MIP0-F1
#
_entry.id   AF-A0A2N1MIP0-F1
#
_cell.length_a   1.000
_cell.length_b   1.000
_cell.length_c   1.000
_cell.angle_alpha   90.00
_cell.angle_beta   90.00
_cell.angle_gamma   90.00
#
_symmetry.space_group_name_H-M   'P 1'
#
loop_
_entity.id
_entity.type
_entity.pdbx_description
1 polymer ?
#
loop_
_entity_poly.entity_id
_entity_poly.type
_entity_poly.pdbx_seq_one_letter_code
_entity_poly.pdbx_strand_id
1 'polypeptide(L)' 'EQYAIYNTVIQAVEQNSSEYLFVDGPGGTGKTFLYNTILAKVRSHGEIALPVASSGIAALLIIGGRT' A
#
# COMPACT_ATOMS: atom_id res chain seq x y z
N GLU A 1 15.07 1.11 -1.19
CA GLU A 1 13.96 2.08 -1.07
C GLU A 1 12.63 1.42 -0.72
N GLN A 2 12.08 0.51 -1.54
CA GLN A 2 10.79 -0.15 -1.25
C GLN A 2 10.72 -0.80 0.14
N TYR A 3 11.77 -1.51 0.58
CA TYR A 3 11.82 -2.15 1.90
C TYR A 3 11.74 -1.13 3.05
N ALA A 4 12.38 0.03 2.89
CA ALA A 4 12.31 1.10 3.89
C ALA A 4 10.89 1.66 4.00
N ILE A 5 10.26 1.95 2.84
CA ILE A 5 8.86 2.43 2.79
C ILE A 5 7.91 1.40 3.40
N TYR A 6 8.07 0.12 3.04
CA TYR A 6 7.29 -0.96 3.62
C TYR A 6 7.41 -0.97 5.15
N ASN A 7 8.63 -0.94 5.69
CA ASN A 7 8.82 -0.94 7.14
C ASN A 7 8.21 0.28 7.81
N THR A 8 8.35 1.47 7.23
CA THR A 8 7.72 2.69 7.76
C THR A 8 6.20 2.53 7.85
N VAL A 9 5.55 2.04 6.79
CA VAL A 9 4.09 1.85 6.78
C VAL A 9 3.67 0.79 7.80
N ILE A 10 4.35 -0.36 7.85
CA ILE A 10 3.99 -1.44 8.77
C ILE A 10 4.22 -1.03 10.23
N GLN A 11 5.29 -0.28 10.53
CA GLN A 11 5.51 0.25 11.88
C GLN A 11 4.40 1.22 12.30
N ALA A 12 3.95 2.11 11.41
CA ALA A 12 2.85 3.02 11.70
C ALA A 12 1.55 2.25 12.01
N VAL A 13 1.25 1.20 11.24
CA VAL A 13 0.11 0.31 11.48
C VAL A 13 0.22 -0.41 12.83
N GLU A 14 1.36 -1.05 13.10
CA GLU A 14 1.60 -1.79 14.35
C GLU A 14 1.52 -0.89 15.59
N GLN A 15 1.93 0.38 15.46
CA GLN A 15 1.86 1.38 16.53
C GLN A 15 0.49 2.04 16.66
N ASN A 16 -0.47 1.70 15.80
CA ASN A 16 -1.76 2.39 15.69
C ASN A 16 -1.61 3.91 15.54
N SER A 17 -0.56 4.33 14.83
CA SER A 17 -0.27 5.73 14.52
C SER A 17 -1.12 6.21 13.34
N SER A 18 -1.65 7.43 13.43
CA SER A 18 -2.38 8.05 12.31
C SER A 18 -1.40 8.87 11.48
N GLU A 19 -1.05 8.37 10.30
CA GLU A 19 -0.06 8.99 9.42
C GLU A 19 -0.56 9.13 7.98
N TYR A 20 -0.09 10.18 7.31
CA TYR A 20 -0.27 10.37 5.87
C TYR A 20 1.09 10.23 5.19
N LEU A 21 1.22 9.23 4.33
CA LEU A 21 2.46 8.92 3.63
C LEU A 21 2.25 9.06 2.12
N PHE A 22 3.18 9.72 1.44
CA PHE A 22 3.19 9.83 -0.02
C PHE A 22 4.37 9.03 -0.59
N VAL A 23 4.06 8.11 -1.49
CA VAL A 23 5.07 7.30 -2.18
C VAL A 23 5.13 7.73 -3.64
N ASP A 24 6.18 8.45 -3.99
CA ASP A 24 6.45 8.85 -5.37
C ASP A 24 7.58 8.02 -5.98
N GLY A 25 7.55 7.90 -7.30
CA GLY A 25 8.66 7.34 -8.05
C GLY A 25 8.33 7.19 -9.53
N PRO A 26 9.34 7.03 -10.39
CA PRO A 26 9.12 6.85 -11.83
C PRO A 26 8.18 5.69 -12.20
N GLY A 27 7.66 5.70 -13.42
CA GLY A 27 6.96 4.54 -13.98
C GLY A 27 7.85 3.29 -13.95
N GLY A 28 7.25 2.12 -13.70
CA GLY A 28 7.98 0.84 -13.71
C GLY A 28 8.79 0.50 -12.45
N THR A 29 8.75 1.33 -11.40
CA THR A 29 9.53 1.08 -10.15
C THR A 29 8.88 0.12 -9.16
N GLY A 30 7.83 -0.62 -9.56
CA GLY A 30 7.21 -1.63 -8.70
C GLY A 30 6.30 -1.08 -7.58
N LYS A 31 5.82 0.17 -7.66
CA LYS A 31 4.88 0.74 -6.67
C LYS A 31 3.65 -0.15 -6.44
N THR A 32 3.08 -0.72 -7.50
CA THR A 32 1.97 -1.67 -7.40
C THR A 32 2.31 -2.89 -6.54
N PHE A 33 3.51 -3.44 -6.71
CA PHE A 33 3.99 -4.57 -5.90
C PHE A 33 4.11 -4.17 -4.42
N LEU A 34 4.67 -2.98 -4.15
CA LEU A 34 4.77 -2.44 -2.79
C LEU A 34 3.38 -2.28 -2.14
N TYR A 35 2.43 -1.65 -2.83
CA TYR A 35 1.07 -1.49 -2.30
C TYR A 35 0.39 -2.83 -2.03
N ASN A 36 0.49 -3.79 -2.95
CA ASN A 36 -0.07 -5.14 -2.76
C ASN A 36 0.56 -5.87 -1.57
N THR A 37 1.88 -5.71 -1.37
CA THR A 37 2.60 -6.31 -0.24
C THR A 37 2.12 -5.73 1.10
N ILE A 38 1.98 -4.40 1.18
CA ILE A 38 1.45 -3.71 2.36
C ILE A 38 0.02 -4.17 2.66
N LEU A 39 -0.86 -4.15 1.65
CA LEU A 39 -2.26 -4.58 1.79
C LEU A 39 -2.35 -6.04 2.28
N ALA A 40 -1.53 -6.93 1.73
CA ALA A 40 -1.49 -8.33 2.13
C ALA A 40 -1.02 -8.48 3.58
N LYS A 41 0.05 -7.76 3.99
CA LYS A 41 0.54 -7.77 5.37
C LYS A 41 -0.51 -7.25 6.33
N VAL A 42 -1.13 -6.10 6.07
CA VAL A 42 -2.18 -5.54 6.97
C VAL A 42 -3.34 -6.53 7.11
N ARG A 43 -3.87 -7.04 6.00
CA ARG A 43 -4.96 -8.03 6.01
C ARG A 43 -4.59 -9.34 6.69
N SER A 44 -3.32 -9.76 6.63
CA SER A 44 -2.87 -10.98 7.32
C SER A 44 -2.88 -10.83 8.84
N HIS A 45 -2.91 -9.61 9.38
CA HIS A 45 -3.04 -9.34 10.83
C HIS A 45 -4.52 -9.25 11.24
N GLY A 46 -5.46 -9.49 10.32
CA GLY A 46 -6.90 -9.36 10.58
C GLY A 46 -7.42 -7.93 10.50
N GLU A 47 -6.57 -6.98 10.08
CA GLU A 47 -6.95 -5.57 9.95
C GLU A 47 -7.60 -5.26 8.60
N ILE A 48 -8.30 -4.13 8.54
CA ILE A 48 -9.02 -3.68 7.35
C ILE A 48 -8.12 -2.76 6.52
N ALA A 49 -7.87 -3.13 5.26
CA ALA A 49 -7.15 -2.29 4.31
C ALA A 49 -8.02 -2.02 3.06
N LEU A 50 -8.25 -0.74 2.75
CA LEU A 50 -9.13 -0.25 1.68
C LEU A 50 -8.33 0.42 0.55
N PRO A 51 -7.94 -0.29 -0.51
CA PRO A 51 -7.25 0.30 -1.65
C PRO A 51 -8.22 1.05 -2.58
N VAL A 52 -7.92 2.32 -2.83
CA VAL A 52 -8.65 3.18 -3.77
C VAL A 52 -7.67 3.74 -4.79
N ALA A 53 -8.08 3.77 -6.05
CA ALA A 53 -7.27 4.32 -7.13
C ALA A 53 -8.13 5.18 -8.05
N SER A 54 -7.63 6.38 -8.40
CA SER A 54 -8.35 7.30 -9.28
C SER A 54 -8.46 6.81 -10.73
N SER A 55 -7.52 5.98 -11.17
CA SER A 55 -7.52 5.37 -12.51
C SER A 55 -8.01 3.92 -12.45
N GLY A 56 -8.92 3.57 -13.35
CA GLY A 56 -9.41 2.18 -13.47
C GLY A 56 -8.29 1.17 -13.72
N ILE A 57 -7.27 1.52 -14.50
CA ILE A 57 -6.12 0.64 -14.73
C ILE A 57 -5.34 0.40 -13.44
N ALA A 58 -5.16 1.43 -12.61
CA ALA A 58 -4.50 1.27 -11.32
C ALA A 58 -5.34 0.42 -10.35
N ALA A 59 -6.66 0.63 -10.32
CA ALA A 59 -7.58 -0.18 -9.51
C ALA A 59 -7.51 -1.67 -9.87
N LEU A 60 -7.41 -2.00 -11.17
CA LEU A 60 -7.28 -3.38 -11.64
C LEU A 60 -5.98 -4.07 -11.22
N LEU A 61 -4.89 -3.31 -11.09
CA LEU A 61 -3.57 -3.83 -10.75
C LEU A 61 -3.36 -4.00 -9.22
N ILE A 62 -4.19 -3.34 -8.41
CA ILE A 62 -4.10 -3.40 -6.94
C ILE A 62 -5.10 -4.44 -6.42
N ILE A 63 -4.67 -5.30 -5.50
CA ILE A 63 -5.47 -6.41 -4.99
C ILE A 63 -6.67 -5.89 -4.17
N GLY A 64 -7.86 -6.10 -4.70
CA GLY A 64 -9.10 -5.56 -4.13
C GLY A 64 -9.28 -4.06 -4.39
N GLY A 65 -8.50 -3.47 -5.30
CA GLY A 65 -8.58 -2.07 -5.70
C GLY A 65 -9.95 -1.71 -6.27
N ARG A 66 -10.41 -0.50 -5.93
CA ARG A 66 -11.64 0.09 -6.47
C ARG A 66 -11.35 1.51 -6.96
N THR A 67 -12.21 1.97 -7.88
CA THR A 67 -12.30 3.37 -8.31
C THR A 67 -13.26 4.14 -7.42
#